data_AF-A0A938EUA8-F1
#
_entry.id   AF-A0A938EUA8-F1
#
_cell.length_a   1.000
_cell.length_b   1.000
_cell.length_c   1.000
_cell.angle_alpha   90.00
_cell.angle_beta   90.00
_cell.angle_gamma   90.00
#
_symmetry.space_group_name_H-M   'P 1'
#
loop_
_entity.id
_entity.type
_entity.pdbx_description
1 polymer ?
#
loop_
_entity_poly.entity_id
_entity_poly.type
_entity_poly.pdbx_seq_one_letter_code
_entity_poly.pdbx_strand_id
1 'polypeptide(L)'
;MARRVYVREIYFYIMCLVAIILFIVGLVTIYDSAINYVKPITYMTRASMTPMYKEQYGDLSQAEIDKLIEEEIAASLNNEKIMAIKGLFRGALLLIIGLPLFIIHWKKAQEMWRLNLDSD
;
A
#
# COMPACT_ATOMS: atom_id res chain seq x y z
N MET A 1 18.25 30.12 25.53
CA MET A 1 18.18 28.65 25.64
C MET A 1 16.79 28.11 25.33
N ALA A 2 15.72 28.70 25.86
CA ALA A 2 14.32 28.29 25.64
C ALA A 2 13.91 28.03 24.18
N ARG A 3 14.23 28.94 23.24
CA ARG A 3 13.82 28.80 21.81
C ARG A 3 14.34 27.53 21.12
N ARG A 4 15.51 27.00 21.52
CA ARG A 4 16.07 25.75 20.95
C ARG A 4 15.37 24.51 21.52
N VAL A 5 14.90 24.57 22.76
CA VAL A 5 14.16 23.49 23.42
C VAL A 5 12.79 23.32 22.75
N TYR A 6 12.07 24.43 22.53
CA TYR A 6 10.78 24.42 21.82
C TYR A 6 10.86 23.88 20.38
N VAL A 7 11.87 24.28 19.60
CA VAL A 7 12.02 23.78 18.21
C VAL A 7 12.28 22.28 18.18
N ARG A 8 13.06 21.77 19.14
CA ARG A 8 13.36 20.34 19.26
C ARG A 8 12.12 19.53 19.70
N GLU A 9 11.29 20.07 20.57
CA GLU A 9 10.04 19.45 21.00
C GLU A 9 9.02 19.35 19.86
N ILE A 10 8.83 20.45 19.12
CA ILE A 10 7.99 20.47 17.92
C ILE A 10 8.45 19.43 16.89
N TYR A 11 9.77 19.27 16.71
CA TYR A 11 10.32 18.25 15.82
C TYR A 11 9.84 16.83 16.18
N PHE A 12 9.91 16.42 17.45
CA PHE A 12 9.47 15.08 17.84
C PHE A 12 7.97 14.88 17.62
N TYR A 13 7.14 15.90 17.87
CA TYR A 13 5.72 15.83 17.58
C TYR A 13 5.43 15.72 16.08
N ILE A 14 6.16 16.44 15.22
CA ILE A 14 6.05 16.30 13.76
C ILE A 14 6.45 14.88 13.33
N MET A 15 7.52 14.33 13.87
CA MET A 15 7.94 12.96 13.54
C MET A 15 6.91 11.91 14.00
N CYS A 16 6.28 12.12 15.16
CA CYS A 16 5.15 11.29 15.59
C CYS A 16 3.97 11.38 14.62
N LEU A 17 3.64 12.59 14.13
CA LEU A 17 2.58 12.77 13.14
C LEU A 17 2.91 12.05 11.82
N VAL A 18 4.13 12.20 11.31
CA VAL A 18 4.60 11.47 10.12
C VAL A 18 4.48 9.96 10.32
N ALA A 19 4.87 9.45 11.49
CA ALA A 19 4.77 8.04 11.81
C ALA A 19 3.31 7.54 11.82
N ILE A 20 2.37 8.34 12.35
CA ILE A 20 0.93 8.04 12.30
C ILE A 20 0.43 7.99 10.85
N ILE A 21 0.83 8.94 10.01
CA ILE A 21 0.46 8.94 8.59
C ILE A 21 0.96 7.67 7.90
N LEU A 22 2.23 7.29 8.13
CA LEU A 22 2.77 6.04 7.59
C LEU A 22 1.99 4.82 8.09
N PHE A 23 1.55 4.82 9.34
CA PHE A 23 0.76 3.74 9.92
C PHE A 23 -0.60 3.61 9.23
N ILE A 24 -1.32 4.73 9.04
CA ILE A 24 -2.61 4.76 8.37
C ILE A 24 -2.47 4.29 6.91
N VAL A 25 -1.50 4.85 6.17
CA VAL A 25 -1.26 4.45 4.78
C VAL A 25 -0.88 2.98 4.67
N GLY A 26 -0.04 2.49 5.60
CA GLY A 26 0.33 1.07 5.68
C GLY A 26 -0.87 0.16 5.89
N LEU A 27 -1.75 0.50 6.84
CA LEU A 27 -2.97 -0.25 7.12
C LEU A 27 -3.93 -0.29 5.92
N VAL A 28 -4.21 0.87 5.30
CA VAL A 28 -5.07 0.94 4.11
C VAL A 28 -4.48 0.12 2.97
N THR A 29 -3.16 0.22 2.74
CA THR A 29 -2.47 -0.57 1.71
C THR A 29 -2.62 -2.08 1.95
N ILE A 30 -2.45 -2.54 3.19
CA ILE A 30 -2.65 -3.96 3.54
C ILE A 30 -4.08 -4.38 3.29
N TYR A 31 -5.05 -3.58 3.73
CA TYR A 31 -6.47 -3.87 3.57
C TYR A 31 -6.84 -4.02 2.08
N ASP A 32 -6.51 -3.02 1.26
CA ASP A 32 -6.83 -3.04 -0.18
C ASP A 32 -6.14 -4.21 -0.88
N SER A 33 -4.88 -4.48 -0.52
CA SER A 33 -4.12 -5.60 -1.08
C SER A 33 -4.69 -6.96 -0.66
N ALA A 34 -5.18 -7.09 0.57
CA ALA A 34 -5.81 -8.32 1.03
C ALA A 34 -7.12 -8.59 0.27
N ILE A 35 -7.93 -7.55 0.07
CA ILE A 35 -9.16 -7.64 -0.73
C ILE A 35 -8.84 -8.02 -2.17
N ASN A 36 -7.87 -7.37 -2.81
CA ASN A 36 -7.48 -7.65 -4.19
C ASN A 36 -6.86 -9.05 -4.35
N TYR A 37 -6.23 -9.60 -3.32
CA TYR A 37 -5.72 -10.97 -3.36
C TYR A 37 -6.85 -12.00 -3.35
N VAL A 38 -7.88 -11.80 -2.52
CA VAL A 38 -9.03 -12.71 -2.38
C VAL A 38 -9.99 -12.55 -3.57
N LYS A 39 -10.25 -11.32 -3.97
CA LYS A 39 -11.14 -10.95 -5.08
C LYS A 39 -10.41 -9.99 -6.03
N PRO A 40 -9.51 -10.51 -6.89
CA PRO A 40 -8.86 -9.68 -7.89
C PRO A 40 -9.91 -9.12 -8.85
N ILE A 41 -9.91 -7.80 -9.00
CA ILE A 41 -10.78 -7.11 -9.95
C ILE A 41 -10.01 -7.04 -11.27
N THR A 42 -10.61 -7.53 -12.35
CA THR A 42 -10.09 -7.36 -13.71
C THR A 42 -11.12 -6.65 -14.57
N TYR A 43 -10.64 -5.69 -15.37
CA TYR A 43 -11.45 -5.02 -16.39
C TYR A 43 -11.46 -5.80 -17.71
N MET A 44 -10.61 -6.82 -17.84
CA MET A 44 -10.56 -7.70 -19.00
C MET A 44 -11.60 -8.80 -18.87
N THR A 45 -12.67 -8.63 -19.64
CA THR A 45 -13.74 -9.63 -19.78
C THR A 45 -13.70 -10.24 -21.17
N ARG A 46 -14.26 -11.44 -21.32
CA ARG A 46 -14.41 -12.06 -22.64
C ARG A 46 -15.14 -11.11 -23.60
N ALA A 47 -16.24 -10.50 -23.15
CA ALA A 47 -17.03 -9.58 -23.97
C ALA A 47 -16.23 -8.37 -24.48
N SER A 48 -15.33 -7.82 -23.66
CA SER A 48 -14.47 -6.69 -24.07
C SER A 48 -13.34 -7.11 -25.03
N MET A 49 -12.84 -8.35 -24.93
CA MET A 49 -11.70 -8.82 -25.72
C MET A 49 -12.10 -9.47 -27.04
N THR A 50 -13.25 -10.15 -27.11
CA THR A 50 -13.69 -10.89 -28.29
C THR A 50 -13.70 -10.09 -29.60
N PRO A 51 -14.18 -8.83 -29.65
CA PRO A 51 -14.18 -8.06 -30.90
C PRO A 51 -12.76 -7.82 -31.44
N MET A 52 -11.84 -7.41 -30.56
CA MET A 52 -10.45 -7.13 -30.90
C MET A 52 -9.72 -8.39 -31.38
N TYR A 53 -9.94 -9.52 -30.72
CA TYR A 53 -9.24 -10.77 -31.06
C TYR A 53 -9.77 -11.37 -32.37
N LYS A 54 -11.06 -11.20 -32.67
CA LYS A 54 -11.63 -11.59 -33.97
C LYS A 54 -11.06 -10.78 -35.11
N GLU A 55 -10.82 -9.49 -34.90
CA GLU A 55 -10.20 -8.62 -35.90
C GLU A 55 -8.71 -8.97 -36.10
N GLN A 56 -7.98 -9.21 -35.01
CA GLN A 56 -6.55 -9.49 -35.03
C GLN A 56 -6.19 -10.91 -35.49
N TYR A 57 -7.03 -11.90 -35.17
CA TYR A 57 -6.78 -13.32 -35.43
C TYR A 57 -7.89 -13.96 -36.28
N GLY A 58 -8.41 -13.22 -37.27
CA GLY A 58 -9.53 -13.66 -38.10
C GLY A 58 -9.33 -14.99 -38.86
N ASP A 59 -8.08 -15.45 -39.00
CA ASP A 59 -7.72 -16.72 -39.63
C ASP A 59 -7.85 -17.93 -38.67
N LEU A 60 -7.99 -17.69 -37.36
CA LEU A 60 -8.16 -18.74 -36.36
C LEU A 60 -9.63 -19.16 -36.21
N SER A 61 -9.84 -20.40 -35.77
CA SER A 61 -11.17 -20.84 -35.37
C SER A 61 -11.66 -20.07 -34.14
N GLN A 62 -12.98 -19.97 -33.98
CA GLN A 62 -13.59 -19.34 -32.80
C GLN A 62 -13.09 -19.98 -31.49
N ALA A 63 -12.90 -21.30 -31.48
CA ALA A 63 -12.42 -22.03 -30.32
C ALA A 63 -10.98 -21.66 -29.94
N GLU A 64 -10.11 -21.41 -30.93
CA GLU A 64 -8.74 -20.94 -30.70
C GLU A 64 -8.72 -19.51 -30.16
N ILE A 65 -9.58 -18.63 -30.70
CA ILE A 65 -9.75 -17.26 -30.21
C ILE A 65 -10.22 -17.24 -28.76
N ASP A 66 -11.24 -18.04 -28.44
CA ASP A 66 -11.79 -18.12 -27.08
C ASP A 66 -10.74 -18.62 -26.08
N LYS A 67 -9.92 -19.60 -26.50
CA LYS A 67 -8.80 -20.12 -25.68
C LYS A 67 -7.75 -19.05 -25.40
N LEU A 68 -7.35 -18.26 -26.41
CA LEU A 68 -6.39 -17.16 -26.24
C LEU A 68 -6.91 -16.11 -25.24
N ILE A 69 -8.19 -15.74 -25.35
CA ILE A 69 -8.82 -14.79 -24.44
C ILE A 69 -8.85 -15.33 -23.00
N GLU A 70 -9.17 -16.62 -22.82
CA GLU A 70 -9.16 -17.25 -21.49
C GLU A 70 -7.77 -17.28 -20.86
N GLU A 71 -6.74 -17.64 -21.64
CA GLU A 71 -5.35 -17.64 -21.17
C GLU A 71 -4.90 -16.25 -20.73
N GLU A 72 -5.29 -15.21 -21.47
CA GLU A 72 -4.94 -13.84 -21.14
C GLU A 72 -5.66 -13.31 -19.90
N ILE A 73 -6.95 -13.61 -19.75
CA ILE A 73 -7.71 -13.29 -18.54
C ILE A 73 -7.10 -14.02 -17.33
N ALA A 74 -6.75 -15.30 -17.48
CA ALA A 74 -6.12 -16.07 -16.42
C ALA A 74 -4.74 -15.51 -16.03
N ALA A 75 -3.91 -15.15 -17.01
CA ALA A 75 -2.62 -14.50 -16.78
C ALA A 75 -2.77 -13.16 -16.07
N SER A 76 -3.75 -12.35 -16.48
CA SER A 76 -4.07 -11.08 -15.82
C SER A 76 -4.49 -11.27 -14.37
N LEU A 77 -5.40 -12.20 -14.10
CA LEU A 77 -5.84 -12.50 -12.73
C LEU A 77 -4.68 -12.95 -11.84
N ASN A 78 -3.75 -13.74 -12.39
CA ASN A 78 -2.56 -14.14 -11.67
C ASN A 78 -1.63 -12.95 -11.38
N ASN A 79 -1.44 -12.06 -12.35
CA ASN A 79 -0.65 -10.85 -12.17
C ASN A 79 -1.24 -9.93 -11.09
N GLU A 80 -2.56 -9.75 -11.07
CA GLU A 80 -3.25 -8.98 -10.02
C GLU A 80 -3.02 -9.58 -8.63
N LYS A 81 -3.08 -10.91 -8.49
CA LYS A 81 -2.74 -11.58 -7.22
C LYS A 81 -1.30 -11.35 -6.80
N ILE A 82 -0.34 -11.40 -7.74
CA ILE A 82 1.08 -11.12 -7.45
C ILE A 82 1.26 -9.67 -7.00
N MET A 83 0.61 -8.72 -7.67
CA MET A 83 0.66 -7.31 -7.28
C MET A 83 0.03 -7.08 -5.91
N ALA A 84 -1.08 -7.77 -5.61
CA ALA A 84 -1.70 -7.76 -4.30
C ALA A 84 -0.74 -8.28 -3.20
N ILE A 85 -0.04 -9.40 -3.43
CA ILE A 85 0.98 -9.89 -2.50
C ILE A 85 2.08 -8.83 -2.28
N LYS A 86 2.58 -8.21 -3.35
CA LYS A 86 3.59 -7.13 -3.23
C LYS A 86 3.05 -5.94 -2.44
N GLY A 87 1.77 -5.60 -2.62
CA GLY A 87 1.07 -4.58 -1.85
C GLY A 87 1.02 -4.90 -0.36
N LEU A 88 0.74 -6.15 0.02
CA LEU A 88 0.80 -6.60 1.42
C LEU A 88 2.19 -6.37 2.03
N PHE A 89 3.26 -6.76 1.33
CA PHE A 89 4.63 -6.52 1.79
C PHE A 89 4.94 -5.02 1.90
N ARG A 90 4.51 -4.20 0.94
CA ARG A 90 4.71 -2.75 0.99
C ARG A 90 3.99 -2.12 2.18
N GLY A 91 2.74 -2.48 2.42
CA GLY A 91 1.98 -2.02 3.57
C GLY A 91 2.62 -2.46 4.90
N ALA A 92 3.08 -3.72 4.98
CA ALA A 92 3.79 -4.22 6.15
C ALA A 92 5.09 -3.44 6.42
N LEU A 93 5.87 -3.12 5.38
CA LEU A 93 7.06 -2.28 5.51
C LEU A 93 6.74 -0.90 6.08
N LEU A 94 5.65 -0.27 5.64
CA LEU A 94 5.22 1.02 6.20
C LEU A 94 4.90 0.92 7.69
N LEU A 95 4.28 -0.17 8.14
CA LEU A 95 4.03 -0.41 9.57
C LEU A 95 5.32 -0.66 10.35
N ILE A 96 6.22 -1.50 9.80
CA ILE A 96 7.52 -1.83 10.41
C ILE A 96 8.40 -0.59 10.53
N ILE A 97 8.29 0.37 9.62
CA ILE A 97 9.03 1.64 9.67
C ILE A 97 8.33 2.64 10.59
N GLY A 98 7.01 2.82 10.43
CA GLY A 98 6.21 3.80 11.18
C GLY A 98 6.17 3.51 12.68
N LEU A 99 6.04 2.24 13.08
CA LEU A 99 5.94 1.84 14.47
C LEU A 99 7.18 2.22 15.33
N PRO A 100 8.42 1.84 14.97
CA PRO A 100 9.60 2.25 15.72
C PRO A 100 9.83 3.75 15.65
N LEU A 101 9.53 4.39 14.50
CA LEU A 101 9.58 5.86 14.38
C LEU A 101 8.70 6.52 15.45
N PHE A 102 7.44 6.08 15.57
CA PHE A 102 6.52 6.59 16.58
C PHE A 102 7.02 6.31 18.00
N ILE A 103 7.36 5.07 18.32
CA ILE A 103 7.78 4.68 19.68
C ILE A 103 8.99 5.47 20.14
N ILE A 104 10.03 5.62 19.29
CA ILE A 104 11.26 6.33 19.63
C ILE A 104 11.00 7.81 19.84
N HIS A 105 10.27 8.46 18.93
CA HIS A 105 10.05 9.91 18.99
C HIS A 105 9.05 10.29 20.07
N TRP A 106 8.05 9.45 20.33
CA TRP A 106 7.09 9.64 21.41
C TRP A 106 7.75 9.57 22.78
N LYS A 107 8.60 8.55 23.03
CA LYS A 107 9.38 8.45 24.28
C LYS A 107 10.23 9.70 24.52
N LYS A 108 10.91 10.19 23.48
CA LYS A 108 11.74 11.40 23.57
C LYS A 108 10.92 12.68 23.79
N ALA A 109 9.75 12.79 23.16
CA ALA A 109 8.85 13.91 23.40
C ALA A 109 8.38 13.94 24.87
N GLN A 110 8.00 12.78 25.43
CA GLN A 110 7.57 12.68 26.83
C GLN A 110 8.70 13.03 27.82
N GLU A 111 9.92 12.58 27.56
CA GLU A 111 11.09 12.89 28.40
C GLU A 111 11.36 14.40 28.45
N MET A 112 11.31 15.08 27.30
CA MET A 112 11.51 16.53 27.26
C MET A 112 10.36 17.31 27.89
N TRP A 113 9.12 16.87 27.71
CA TRP A 113 7.98 17.48 28.38
C TRP A 113 8.10 17.41 29.91
N ARG A 114 8.51 16.24 30.44
CA ARG A 114 8.79 16.07 31.88
C ARG A 114 9.89 16.99 32.39
N LEU A 115 11.01 17.07 31.68
CA LEU A 115 12.12 17.95 32.05
C LEU A 115 11.72 19.43 32.11
N ASN A 116 10.82 19.87 31.24
CA ASN A 116 10.31 21.24 31.26
C ASN A 116 9.43 21.48 32.51
N LEU A 117 8.57 20.51 32.89
CA LEU A 117 7.73 20.61 34.10
C LEU A 117 8.53 20.64 35.40
N ASP A 118 9.67 19.96 35.46
CA ASP A 118 10.54 19.93 36.64
C ASP A 118 11.47 21.16 36.72
N SER A 119 11.49 22.00 35.67
CA SER A 119 12.35 23.19 35.58
C SER A 119 11.63 24.53 35.78
N ASP A 120 10.31 24.51 35.90
CA ASP A 120 9.43 25.64 36.22
C ASP A 120 9.06 25.64 37.73
#